data_AF-A0AAW5HPC6-F1
#
_entry.id   AF-A0AAW5HPC6-F1
#
_cell.length_a   1.000
_cell.length_b   1.000
_cell.length_c   1.000
_cell.angle_alpha   90.00
_cell.angle_beta   90.00
_cell.angle_gamma   90.00
#
_symmetry.space_group_name_H-M   'P 1'
#
loop_
_entity.id
_entity.type
_entity.pdbx_description
1 polymer ?
#
loop_
_entity_poly.entity_id
_entity_poly.type
_entity_poly.pdbx_seq_one_letter_code
_entity_poly.pdbx_strand_id
1 'polypeptide(L)' 'MKSYLEYTAEQKLSIVHGAKPRRGSVQPTIVGNVDRDNPWFVEAMFGPVSVLF' A
#
# COMPACT_ATOMS: atom_id res chain seq x y z
N MET A 1 14.68 -6.29 0.61
CA MET A 1 13.38 -6.09 -0.06
C MET A 1 12.49 -5.35 0.93
N LYS A 2 12.06 -4.12 0.64
CA LYS A 2 11.21 -3.35 1.56
C LYS A 2 9.77 -3.88 1.50
N SER A 3 9.08 -3.86 2.63
CA SER A 3 7.63 -4.14 2.67
C SER A 3 6.85 -2.99 2.04
N TYR A 4 5.64 -3.26 1.58
CA TYR A 4 4.79 -2.21 1.00
C TYR A 4 4.47 -1.12 2.04
N LEU A 5 4.33 -1.44 3.32
CA LEU A 5 4.08 -0.48 4.40
C LEU A 5 5.26 0.49 4.60
N GLU A 6 6.49 -0.03 4.55
CA GLU A 6 7.71 0.79 4.60
C GLU A 6 7.75 1.75 3.42
N TYR A 7 7.41 1.26 2.22
CA TYR A 7 7.37 2.10 1.02
C TYR A 7 6.24 3.15 1.08
N THR A 8 5.03 2.78 1.55
CA THR A 8 3.92 3.74 1.79
C THR A 8 4.37 4.86 2.72
N ALA A 9 5.08 4.53 3.81
CA ALA A 9 5.58 5.51 4.76
C ALA A 9 6.66 6.42 4.16
N GLU A 10 7.62 5.85 3.41
CA GLU A 10 8.68 6.61 2.74
C GLU A 10 8.14 7.61 1.71
N GLN A 11 7.13 7.19 0.95
CA GLN A 11 6.46 8.03 -0.05
C GLN A 11 5.43 9.00 0.55
N LYS A 12 5.28 9.03 1.90
CA LYS A 12 4.31 9.86 2.62
C LYS A 12 2.87 9.67 2.13
N LEU A 13 2.55 8.45 1.71
CA LEU A 13 1.21 8.07 1.28
C LEU A 13 0.33 7.75 2.50
N SER A 14 -0.99 7.80 2.30
CA SER A 14 -1.95 7.62 3.39
C SER A 14 -2.52 6.22 3.40
N ILE A 15 -2.58 5.57 4.56
CA ILE A 15 -3.33 4.33 4.72
C ILE A 15 -4.78 4.69 5.06
N VAL A 16 -5.70 4.45 4.12
CA VAL A 16 -7.12 4.72 4.28
C VAL A 16 -7.80 3.60 5.06
N HIS A 17 -7.37 2.34 4.82
CA HIS A 17 -7.89 1.17 5.51
C HIS A 17 -6.86 0.05 5.59
N GLY A 18 -6.96 -0.81 6.60
CA GLY A 18 -6.16 -2.03 6.70
C GLY A 18 -4.84 -1.85 7.46
N ALA A 19 -3.76 -2.42 6.91
CA ALA A 19 -2.40 -2.34 7.45
C ALA A 19 -2.20 -2.85 8.89
N LYS A 20 -3.11 -3.68 9.40
CA LYS A 20 -2.96 -4.35 10.70
C LYS A 20 -2.71 -5.82 10.46
N PRO A 21 -1.44 -6.27 10.47
CA PRO A 21 -1.13 -7.69 10.35
C PRO A 21 -1.93 -8.48 11.40
N ARG A 22 -2.64 -9.51 10.95
CA ARG A 22 -3.22 -10.52 11.84
C ARG A 22 -2.32 -11.73 11.79
N ARG A 23 -2.17 -12.48 12.90
CA ARG A 23 -1.24 -13.63 12.97
C ARG A 23 -1.39 -14.53 11.73
N GLY A 24 -0.33 -14.61 10.92
CA GLY A 24 -0.25 -15.45 9.71
C GLY A 24 -0.95 -14.91 8.45
N SER A 25 -1.50 -13.70 8.46
CA SER A 25 -2.19 -13.12 7.29
C SER A 25 -1.93 -11.63 7.13
N VAL A 26 -1.86 -11.19 5.87
CA VAL A 26 -1.82 -9.78 5.51
C VAL A 26 -3.25 -9.30 5.34
N GLN A 27 -3.64 -8.24 6.06
CA GLN A 27 -4.94 -7.63 5.91
C GLN A 27 -5.00 -6.86 4.57
N PRO A 28 -6.11 -6.94 3.82
CA PRO A 28 -6.33 -6.06 2.69
C PRO A 28 -6.16 -4.59 3.09
N THR A 29 -5.39 -3.85 2.30
CA THR A 29 -4.99 -2.48 2.60
C THR A 29 -5.40 -1.55 1.46
N ILE A 30 -5.97 -0.40 1.81
CA ILE A 30 -6.26 0.68 0.86
C ILE A 30 -5.28 1.80 1.13
N VAL A 31 -4.46 2.12 0.13
CA VAL A 31 -3.54 3.26 0.13
C VAL A 31 -4.16 4.38 -0.68
N GLY A 32 -4.22 5.58 -0.12
CA GLY A 32 -4.74 6.78 -0.77
C GLY A 32 -3.68 7.84 -0.96
N ASN A 33 -4.09 8.92 -1.64
CA ASN A 33 -3.22 10.02 -2.06
C ASN A 33 -2.12 9.55 -3.02
N VAL A 34 -2.46 8.61 -3.91
CA VAL A 34 -1.53 8.05 -4.88
C VAL A 34 -1.76 8.69 -6.24
N ASP A 35 -0.80 9.50 -6.68
CA ASP A 35 -0.80 10.11 -8.00
C ASP A 35 -0.60 9.07 -9.11
N ARG A 36 -1.04 9.39 -10.33
CA ARG A 36 -1.01 8.48 -11.50
C ARG A 36 0.41 8.10 -11.96
N ASP A 37 1.39 8.93 -11.66
CA ASP A 37 2.81 8.69 -11.95
C ASP A 37 3.54 7.99 -10.78
N ASN A 38 2.86 7.79 -9.65
CA ASN A 38 3.44 7.10 -8.51
C ASN A 38 3.63 5.60 -8.83
N PRO A 39 4.77 4.98 -8.47
CA PRO A 39 5.01 3.55 -8.69
C PRO A 39 3.92 2.63 -8.12
N TRP A 40 3.20 3.05 -7.08
CA TRP A 40 2.02 2.35 -6.57
C TRP A 40 0.88 2.18 -7.59
N PHE A 41 0.76 3.10 -8.54
CA PHE A 41 -0.23 3.06 -9.60
C PHE A 41 0.28 2.33 -10.85
N VAL A 42 1.59 2.40 -11.12
CA VAL A 42 2.20 1.92 -12.37
C VAL A 42 2.69 0.47 -12.26
N GLU A 43 3.17 0.05 -11.08
CA GLU A 43 3.77 -1.26 -10.87
C GLU A 43 2.79 -2.26 -10.23
N ALA A 44 2.93 -3.54 -10.59
CA ALA A 44 2.15 -4.61 -9.98
C ALA A 44 2.59 -4.85 -8.54
N MET A 45 1.70 -4.57 -7.58
CA MET A 45 1.90 -4.88 -6.18
C MET A 45 1.44 -6.31 -5.87
N PHE A 46 2.37 -7.16 -5.44
CA PHE A 46 2.07 -8.54 -5.04
C PHE A 46 1.60 -8.61 -3.59
N GLY A 47 0.28 -8.49 -3.39
CA GLY A 47 -0.38 -8.55 -2.09
C GLY A 47 -1.82 -8.02 -2.17
N PRO A 48 -2.61 -8.09 -1.09
CA PRO A 48 -3.99 -7.60 -1.07
C PRO A 48 -4.01 -6.08 -0.88
N VAL A 49 -3.46 -5.32 -1.84
CA VAL A 49 -3.42 -3.85 -1.76
C VAL A 49 -4.20 -3.23 -2.90
N SER A 50 -4.99 -2.22 -2.58
CA SER A 50 -5.74 -1.41 -3.55
C SER A 50 -5.38 0.06 -3.38
N VAL A 51 -5.45 0.80 -4.47
CA VAL A 51 -5.03 2.20 -4.53
C VAL A 51 -6.24 3.09 -4.80
N LEU A 52 -6.35 4.16 -4.03
CA LEU A 52 -7.32 5.23 -4.24
C LEU A 52 -6.59 6.45 -4.79
N PHE A 53 -7.02 6.88 -5.98
CA PHE A 53 -6.53 8.05 -6.72
C PHE A 53 -7.55 9.18 -6.66
#